data_AF-A0A962H5X9-F1
#
_entry.id   AF-A0A962H5X9-F1
#
_cell.length_a   1.000
_cell.length_b   1.000
_cell.length_c   1.000
_cell.angle_alpha   90.00
_cell.angle_beta   90.00
_cell.angle_gamma   90.00
#
_symmetry.space_group_name_H-M   'P 1'
#
loop_
_entity.id
_entity.type
_entity.pdbx_description
1 polymer ?
#
loop_
_entity_poly.entity_id
_entity_poly.type
_entity_poly.pdbx_seq_one_letter_code
_entity_poly.pdbx_strand_id
1 'polypeptide(L)'
;GAMEILLPRFTKLLESGVGDDGEPISESGMEQLRYLISQAEILDAEHKRFAARPPTVTFEDRMTLYSGDQEIQLLHLGDANTEGDVVMWLPQHRIVATGDVVVRPTPYAFNTDPKKWAATLRNINDLGYEILVPGHGDIQYDHAYVKLTIEALDSVAAQTDDFIARGLSKEQAGEQLDFSAFDQRFTGGDKQTEGYYQAYFVKPLRSSAWRAAHGEVMVKLERDPPATAETGAGDSKDEHG
;
A
#
# COMPACT_ATOMS: atom_id res chain seq x y z
N GLY A 1 14.01 -14.06 -1.91
CA GLY A 1 12.83 -13.27 -1.49
C GLY A 1 12.73 -13.20 0.03
N ALA A 2 11.90 -12.32 0.60
CA ALA A 2 11.77 -12.18 2.07
C ALA A 2 11.46 -13.51 2.79
N MET A 3 10.70 -14.41 2.15
CA MET A 3 10.37 -15.74 2.68
C MET A 3 11.56 -16.70 2.77
N GLU A 4 12.53 -16.62 1.85
CA GLU A 4 13.76 -17.43 1.90
C GLU A 4 14.65 -17.07 3.09
N ILE A 5 14.48 -15.85 3.64
CA ILE A 5 15.23 -15.37 4.81
C ILE A 5 14.45 -15.65 6.10
N LEU A 6 13.14 -15.41 6.09
CA LEU A 6 12.31 -15.50 7.29
C LEU A 6 11.99 -16.94 7.69
N LEU A 7 11.70 -17.83 6.74
CA LEU A 7 11.31 -19.22 7.04
C LEU A 7 12.43 -19.97 7.78
N PRO A 8 13.70 -19.98 7.32
CA PRO A 8 14.79 -20.62 8.07
C PRO A 8 14.99 -20.03 9.48
N ARG A 9 14.80 -18.71 9.64
CA ARG A 9 14.91 -18.06 10.94
C ARG A 9 13.81 -18.53 11.89
N PHE A 10 12.55 -18.51 11.47
CA PHE A 10 11.44 -18.93 12.33
C PHE A 10 11.55 -20.41 12.69
N THR A 11 11.94 -21.26 11.74
CA THR A 11 12.19 -22.69 12.02
C THR A 11 13.26 -22.87 13.09
N LYS A 12 14.38 -22.15 13.00
CA LYS A 12 15.44 -22.20 14.02
C LYS A 12 14.97 -21.75 15.41
N LEU A 13 14.17 -20.69 15.49
CA LEU A 13 13.61 -20.22 16.76
C LEU A 13 12.63 -21.25 17.34
N LEU A 14 11.81 -21.87 16.49
CA LEU A 14 10.87 -22.91 16.91
C LEU A 14 11.61 -24.18 17.40
N GLU A 15 12.69 -24.58 16.74
CA GLU A 15 13.47 -25.75 17.13
C GLU A 15 14.26 -25.54 18.42
N SER A 16 14.85 -24.35 18.59
CA SER A 16 15.65 -24.02 19.77
C SER A 16 14.82 -23.68 21.01
N GLY A 17 13.61 -23.14 20.82
CA GLY A 17 12.78 -22.63 21.91
C GLY A 17 13.34 -21.38 22.59
N VAL A 18 14.33 -20.72 21.98
CA VAL A 18 15.02 -19.54 22.53
C VAL A 18 14.90 -18.39 21.54
N GLY A 19 14.48 -17.23 22.04
CA GLY A 19 14.31 -16.00 21.28
C GLY A 19 15.64 -15.39 20.85
N ASP A 20 15.58 -14.39 19.96
CA ASP A 20 16.78 -13.65 19.53
C ASP A 20 17.42 -12.82 20.66
N ASP A 21 16.68 -12.57 21.74
CA ASP A 21 17.14 -11.97 22.99
C ASP A 21 17.84 -12.97 23.92
N GLY A 22 17.87 -14.25 23.56
CA GLY A 22 18.46 -15.32 24.36
C GLY A 22 17.53 -15.88 25.44
N GLU A 23 16.29 -15.39 25.53
CA GLU A 23 15.32 -15.83 26.53
C GLU A 23 14.42 -16.96 26.00
N PRO A 24 13.90 -17.84 26.89
CA PRO A 24 12.95 -18.88 26.47
C PRO A 24 11.68 -18.29 25.85
N ILE A 25 11.24 -18.85 24.72
CA ILE A 25 10.01 -18.42 24.06
C ILE A 25 8.81 -18.97 24.81
N SER A 26 7.85 -18.09 25.13
CA SER A 26 6.59 -18.49 25.76
C SER A 26 5.77 -19.47 24.91
N GLU A 27 4.85 -20.21 25.52
CA GLU A 27 4.01 -21.18 24.81
C GLU A 27 3.18 -20.53 23.69
N SER A 28 2.60 -19.35 23.93
CA SER A 28 1.90 -18.57 22.91
C SER A 28 2.84 -18.06 21.81
N GLY A 29 4.08 -17.71 22.16
CA GLY A 29 5.11 -17.37 21.17
C GLY A 29 5.49 -18.56 20.29
N MET A 30 5.56 -19.76 20.86
CA MET A 30 5.81 -21.00 20.11
C MET A 30 4.65 -21.36 19.19
N GLU A 31 3.41 -21.13 19.61
CA GLU A 31 2.22 -21.29 18.77
C GLU A 31 2.20 -20.28 17.62
N GLN A 32 2.56 -19.02 17.90
CA GLN A 32 2.69 -18.00 16.87
C GLN A 32 3.77 -18.35 15.84
N LEU A 33 4.93 -18.89 16.27
CA LEU A 33 5.98 -19.35 15.36
C LEU A 33 5.51 -20.49 14.47
N ARG A 34 4.80 -21.48 15.02
CA ARG A 34 4.19 -22.57 14.23
C ARG A 34 3.23 -22.01 13.18
N TYR A 35 2.37 -21.07 13.58
CA TYR A 35 1.46 -20.40 12.66
C TYR A 35 2.24 -19.67 11.56
N LEU A 36 3.22 -18.83 11.89
CA LEU A 36 4.02 -18.10 10.92
C LEU A 36 4.77 -19.02 9.94
N ILE A 37 5.34 -20.12 10.42
CA ILE A 37 6.00 -21.12 9.56
C ILE A 37 4.99 -21.75 8.60
N SER A 38 3.82 -22.17 9.09
CA SER A 38 2.79 -22.73 8.22
C SER A 38 2.33 -21.75 7.14
N GLN A 39 2.11 -20.47 7.50
CA GLN A 39 1.78 -19.43 6.53
C GLN A 39 2.91 -19.24 5.54
N ALA A 40 4.15 -19.24 6.03
CA ALA A 40 5.33 -19.07 5.21
C ALA A 40 5.52 -20.18 4.19
N GLU A 41 5.30 -21.44 4.57
CA GLU A 41 5.37 -22.60 3.68
C GLU A 41 4.27 -22.59 2.63
N ILE A 42 3.04 -22.21 3.02
CA ILE A 42 1.93 -22.03 2.08
C ILE A 42 2.29 -20.95 1.06
N LEU A 43 2.71 -19.78 1.54
CA LEU A 43 3.08 -18.66 0.69
C LEU A 43 4.26 -19.01 -0.23
N ASP A 44 5.29 -19.70 0.25
CA ASP A 44 6.43 -20.13 -0.57
C ASP A 44 5.99 -21.14 -1.65
N ALA A 45 5.13 -22.08 -1.30
CA ALA A 45 4.56 -23.03 -2.26
C ALA A 45 3.69 -22.34 -3.32
N GLU A 46 2.90 -21.34 -2.93
CA GLU A 46 2.11 -20.50 -3.83
C GLU A 46 3.02 -19.64 -4.71
N HIS A 47 4.04 -18.99 -4.14
CA HIS A 47 4.97 -18.12 -4.85
C HIS A 47 5.75 -18.89 -5.92
N LYS A 48 6.17 -20.13 -5.63
CA LYS A 48 6.82 -21.02 -6.61
C LYS A 48 5.91 -21.41 -7.78
N ARG A 49 4.59 -21.31 -7.60
CA ARG A 49 3.58 -21.55 -8.64
C ARG A 49 3.04 -20.26 -9.24
N PHE A 50 3.40 -19.12 -8.68
CA PHE A 50 2.94 -17.82 -9.13
C PHE A 50 3.65 -17.47 -10.43
N ALA A 51 2.87 -17.42 -11.51
CA ALA A 51 3.29 -16.79 -12.75
C ALA A 51 2.63 -15.42 -12.82
N ALA A 52 3.43 -14.36 -12.73
CA ALA A 52 2.95 -13.01 -12.92
C ALA A 52 2.26 -12.91 -14.28
N ARG A 53 1.00 -12.45 -14.29
CA ARG A 53 0.26 -12.18 -15.53
C ARG A 53 0.14 -10.66 -15.67
N PRO A 54 0.85 -10.05 -16.64
CA PRO A 54 0.72 -8.62 -16.86
C PRO A 54 -0.70 -8.28 -17.30
N PRO A 55 -1.15 -7.03 -17.07
CA PRO A 55 -2.44 -6.57 -17.55
C PRO A 55 -2.51 -6.67 -19.08
N THR A 56 -3.63 -7.14 -19.61
CA THR A 56 -3.91 -7.15 -21.07
C THR A 56 -4.53 -5.86 -21.57
N VAL A 57 -5.04 -5.03 -20.65
CA VAL A 57 -5.61 -3.71 -20.91
C VAL A 57 -5.04 -2.76 -19.87
N THR A 58 -4.52 -1.63 -20.33
CA THR A 58 -4.05 -0.53 -19.50
C THR A 58 -4.79 0.75 -19.86
N PHE A 59 -4.79 1.70 -18.94
CA PHE A 59 -5.32 3.04 -19.15
C PHE A 59 -4.42 4.04 -18.42
N GLU A 60 -4.48 5.31 -18.81
CA GLU A 60 -3.69 6.37 -18.17
C GLU A 60 -4.48 6.97 -17.01
N ASP A 61 -5.49 7.80 -17.30
CA ASP A 61 -6.23 8.52 -16.24
C ASP A 61 -7.56 7.85 -15.87
N ARG A 62 -8.34 7.44 -16.88
CA ARG A 62 -9.69 6.90 -16.69
C ARG A 62 -10.05 5.85 -17.72
N MET A 63 -10.70 4.79 -17.25
CA MET A 63 -11.45 3.83 -18.07
C MET A 63 -12.87 3.73 -17.54
N THR A 64 -13.87 3.71 -18.43
CA THR A 64 -15.27 3.50 -18.03
C THR A 64 -15.76 2.17 -18.58
N LEU A 65 -16.28 1.33 -17.70
CA LEU A 65 -16.90 0.05 -17.99
C LEU A 65 -18.40 0.15 -17.75
N TYR A 66 -19.17 -0.64 -18.48
CA TYR A 66 -20.62 -0.71 -18.32
C TYR A 66 -21.04 -2.15 -18.06
N SER A 67 -21.91 -2.32 -17.06
CA SER A 67 -22.62 -3.58 -16.79
C SER A 67 -24.12 -3.31 -16.88
N GLY A 68 -24.69 -3.50 -18.08
CA GLY A 68 -26.00 -2.95 -18.40
C GLY A 68 -25.98 -1.42 -18.31
N ASP A 69 -26.92 -0.84 -17.55
CA ASP A 69 -27.01 0.61 -17.33
C ASP A 69 -26.09 1.11 -16.19
N GLN A 70 -25.35 0.21 -15.53
CA GLN A 70 -24.42 0.56 -14.46
C GLN A 70 -23.09 1.08 -15.04
N GLU A 71 -22.77 2.34 -14.76
CA GLU A 71 -21.45 2.90 -15.02
C GLU A 71 -20.47 2.50 -13.90
N ILE A 72 -19.29 2.03 -14.29
CA ILE A 72 -18.17 1.73 -13.40
C ILE A 72 -16.94 2.46 -13.93
N GLN A 73 -16.40 3.40 -13.18
CA GLN A 73 -15.21 4.15 -13.57
C GLN A 73 -13.99 3.56 -12.86
N LEU A 74 -12.96 3.20 -13.61
CA LEU A 74 -11.62 2.99 -13.07
C LEU A 74 -10.84 4.29 -13.25
N LEU A 75 -10.31 4.81 -12.15
CA LEU A 75 -9.67 6.12 -12.06
C LEU A 75 -8.27 5.97 -11.49
N HIS A 76 -7.28 6.55 -12.15
CA HIS A 76 -6.00 6.85 -11.54
C HIS A 76 -6.06 8.28 -10.99
N LEU A 77 -6.07 8.42 -9.66
CA LEU A 77 -6.26 9.71 -8.99
C LEU A 77 -4.95 10.30 -8.45
N GLY A 78 -3.82 9.74 -8.88
CA GLY A 78 -2.47 10.07 -8.42
C GLY A 78 -1.81 8.92 -7.66
N ASP A 79 -0.51 9.08 -7.41
CA ASP A 79 0.29 8.07 -6.69
C ASP A 79 -0.06 8.06 -5.19
N ALA A 80 -0.14 6.87 -4.60
CA ALA A 80 -0.33 6.71 -3.16
C ALA A 80 0.47 5.52 -2.59
N ASN A 81 -0.14 4.34 -2.53
CA ASN A 81 0.51 3.08 -2.13
C ASN A 81 1.46 2.58 -3.22
N THR A 82 1.13 2.82 -4.49
CA THR A 82 1.98 2.55 -5.67
C THR A 82 1.82 3.64 -6.74
N GLU A 83 2.72 3.66 -7.73
CA GLU A 83 2.56 4.51 -8.92
C GLU A 83 1.44 4.02 -9.87
N GLY A 84 0.92 2.81 -9.64
CA GLY A 84 -0.13 2.18 -10.45
C GLY A 84 -1.47 2.08 -9.73
N ASP A 85 -1.71 2.91 -8.71
CA ASP A 85 -2.93 2.84 -7.92
C ASP A 85 -4.16 3.15 -8.77
N VAL A 86 -5.16 2.26 -8.68
CA VAL A 86 -6.44 2.36 -9.38
C VAL A 86 -7.57 2.33 -8.37
N VAL A 87 -8.48 3.30 -8.52
CA VAL A 87 -9.70 3.42 -7.74
C VAL A 87 -10.89 3.06 -8.62
N MET A 88 -11.82 2.25 -8.12
CA MET A 88 -13.09 1.98 -8.77
C MET A 88 -14.18 2.87 -8.17
N TRP A 89 -14.86 3.64 -9.02
CA TRP A 89 -15.90 4.58 -8.66
C TRP A 89 -17.23 4.24 -9.33
N LEU A 90 -18.29 4.13 -8.52
CA LEU A 90 -19.66 3.88 -8.96
C LEU A 90 -20.49 5.15 -8.70
N PRO A 91 -20.58 6.09 -9.66
CA PRO A 91 -21.17 7.41 -9.42
C PRO A 91 -22.65 7.35 -9.02
N GLN A 92 -23.44 6.44 -9.60
CA GLN A 92 -24.88 6.32 -9.29
C GLN A 92 -25.12 5.91 -7.83
N HIS A 93 -24.21 5.14 -7.24
CA HIS A 93 -24.33 4.64 -5.87
C HIS A 93 -23.48 5.42 -4.87
N ARG A 94 -22.64 6.33 -5.36
CA ARG A 94 -21.65 7.09 -4.58
C ARG A 94 -20.71 6.15 -3.79
N ILE A 95 -20.34 5.02 -4.40
CA ILE A 95 -19.44 4.01 -3.81
C ILE A 95 -18.07 4.10 -4.46
N VAL A 96 -17.02 4.20 -3.64
CA VAL A 96 -15.63 4.12 -4.09
C VAL A 96 -14.93 2.90 -3.48
N ALA A 97 -14.20 2.13 -4.29
CA ALA A 97 -13.28 1.10 -3.81
C ALA A 97 -11.86 1.51 -4.15
N THR A 98 -11.00 1.65 -3.14
CA THR A 98 -9.73 2.38 -3.28
C THR A 98 -8.50 1.50 -3.42
N GLY A 99 -8.66 0.17 -3.25
CA GLY A 99 -7.51 -0.68 -2.97
C GLY A 99 -6.74 -0.16 -1.75
N ASP A 100 -5.44 -0.45 -1.69
CA ASP A 100 -4.58 -0.09 -0.56
C ASP A 100 -4.21 1.41 -0.49
N VAL A 101 -4.79 2.27 -1.34
CA VAL A 101 -4.74 3.73 -1.14
C VAL A 101 -5.36 4.10 0.22
N VAL A 102 -6.36 3.34 0.67
CA VAL A 102 -6.91 3.41 2.03
C VAL A 102 -6.89 2.01 2.66
N VAL A 103 -6.23 1.90 3.80
CA VAL A 103 -6.17 0.69 4.64
C VAL A 103 -6.48 1.09 6.08
N ARG A 104 -7.35 0.32 6.75
CA ARG A 104 -7.81 0.59 8.13
C ARG A 104 -7.67 -0.69 8.99
N PRO A 105 -7.35 -0.60 10.30
CA PRO A 105 -7.13 0.60 11.12
C PRO A 105 -5.79 1.30 10.95
N THR A 106 -4.83 0.67 10.28
CA THR A 106 -3.47 1.18 10.12
C THR A 106 -3.17 1.42 8.64
N PRO A 107 -2.86 2.65 8.20
CA PRO A 107 -2.46 2.89 6.83
C PRO A 107 -1.08 2.27 6.53
N TYR A 108 -0.84 1.89 5.27
CA TYR A 108 0.43 1.31 4.83
C TYR A 108 1.31 2.36 4.16
N ALA A 109 2.41 2.75 4.81
CA ALA A 109 3.29 3.82 4.34
C ALA A 109 4.61 3.32 3.74
N PHE A 110 4.60 2.12 3.15
CA PHE A 110 5.80 1.51 2.58
C PHE A 110 6.22 2.24 1.31
N ASN A 111 7.37 2.92 1.35
CA ASN A 111 7.91 3.63 0.19
C ASN A 111 6.88 4.56 -0.46
N THR A 112 6.18 5.39 0.32
CA THR A 112 5.20 6.35 -0.21
C THR A 112 5.72 7.78 -0.11
N ASP A 113 5.31 8.63 -1.06
CA ASP A 113 5.47 10.08 -0.96
C ASP A 113 4.27 10.67 -0.21
N PRO A 114 4.46 11.23 1.00
CA PRO A 114 3.35 11.74 1.80
C PRO A 114 2.57 12.85 1.11
N LYS A 115 3.23 13.71 0.31
CA LYS A 115 2.56 14.82 -0.38
C LYS A 115 1.66 14.30 -1.50
N LYS A 116 2.17 13.36 -2.29
CA LYS A 116 1.39 12.73 -3.38
C LYS A 116 0.22 11.93 -2.82
N TRP A 117 0.46 11.09 -1.81
CA TRP A 117 -0.60 10.30 -1.21
C TRP A 117 -1.69 11.18 -0.60
N ALA A 118 -1.33 12.24 0.12
CA ALA A 118 -2.28 13.20 0.66
C ALA A 118 -3.12 13.88 -0.45
N ALA A 119 -2.51 14.23 -1.58
CA ALA A 119 -3.21 14.79 -2.74
C ALA A 119 -4.19 13.76 -3.36
N THR A 120 -3.76 12.51 -3.53
CA THR A 120 -4.60 11.41 -4.02
C THR A 120 -5.82 11.18 -3.12
N LEU A 121 -5.64 11.22 -1.79
CA LEU A 121 -6.76 11.09 -0.85
C LEU A 121 -7.75 12.28 -0.92
N ARG A 122 -7.29 13.48 -1.26
CA ARG A 122 -8.18 14.62 -1.53
C ARG A 122 -8.99 14.41 -2.80
N ASN A 123 -8.34 13.95 -3.88
CA ASN A 123 -9.03 13.62 -5.13
C ASN A 123 -10.11 12.54 -4.91
N ILE A 124 -9.85 11.55 -4.04
CA ILE A 124 -10.86 10.56 -3.64
C ILE A 124 -12.02 11.21 -2.88
N ASN A 125 -11.74 12.11 -1.93
CA ASN A 125 -12.80 12.86 -1.22
C ASN A 125 -13.63 13.73 -2.16
N ASP A 126 -13.01 14.33 -3.19
CA ASP A 126 -13.68 15.21 -4.16
C ASP A 126 -14.65 14.46 -5.09
N LEU A 127 -14.56 13.13 -5.20
CA LEU A 127 -15.62 12.30 -5.80
C LEU A 127 -16.95 12.43 -5.04
N GLY A 128 -16.89 12.82 -3.76
CA GLY A 128 -18.03 12.92 -2.87
C GLY A 128 -18.69 11.57 -2.65
N TYR A 129 -17.92 10.53 -2.31
CA TYR A 129 -18.46 9.20 -1.98
C TYR A 129 -19.31 9.23 -0.71
N GLU A 130 -20.27 8.30 -0.60
CA GLU A 130 -21.00 8.00 0.64
C GLU A 130 -20.49 6.71 1.30
N ILE A 131 -19.94 5.79 0.49
CA ILE A 131 -19.37 4.52 0.96
C ILE A 131 -17.98 4.37 0.36
N LEU A 132 -17.00 4.06 1.21
CA LEU A 132 -15.65 3.71 0.81
C LEU A 132 -15.34 2.27 1.23
N VAL A 133 -14.93 1.47 0.24
CA VAL A 133 -14.43 0.11 0.42
C VAL A 133 -12.90 0.15 0.38
N PRO A 134 -12.21 0.00 1.52
CA PRO A 134 -10.75 0.03 1.55
C PRO A 134 -10.16 -1.26 0.96
N GLY A 135 -8.84 -1.26 0.69
CA GLY A 135 -8.13 -2.48 0.32
C GLY A 135 -8.11 -3.51 1.47
N HIS A 136 -8.01 -3.00 2.71
CA HIS A 136 -8.10 -3.79 3.93
C HIS A 136 -8.84 -3.02 5.03
N GLY A 137 -9.62 -3.75 5.83
CA GLY A 137 -10.37 -3.21 6.96
C GLY A 137 -11.85 -3.00 6.66
N ASP A 138 -12.54 -2.38 7.62
CA ASP A 138 -13.99 -2.17 7.55
C ASP A 138 -14.38 -1.15 6.48
N ILE A 139 -15.56 -1.35 5.88
CA ILE A 139 -16.22 -0.35 5.02
C ILE A 139 -16.44 0.95 5.81
N GLN A 140 -16.14 2.09 5.18
CA GLN A 140 -16.32 3.41 5.74
C GLN A 140 -17.58 4.07 5.19
N TYR A 141 -18.32 4.77 6.03
CA TYR A 141 -19.57 5.50 5.69
C TYR A 141 -19.45 7.01 5.93
N ASP A 142 -18.22 7.49 6.14
CA ASP A 142 -17.87 8.89 6.31
C ASP A 142 -16.48 9.16 5.75
N HIS A 143 -16.02 10.42 5.91
CA HIS A 143 -14.72 10.87 5.44
C HIS A 143 -13.70 11.05 6.59
N ALA A 144 -14.06 10.70 7.83
CA ALA A 144 -13.26 11.03 9.00
C ALA A 144 -11.90 10.33 8.97
N TYR A 145 -11.87 9.05 8.61
CA TYR A 145 -10.62 8.29 8.53
C TYR A 145 -9.72 8.79 7.40
N VAL A 146 -10.26 9.05 6.21
CA VAL A 146 -9.49 9.62 5.09
C VAL A 146 -8.92 11.00 5.45
N LYS A 147 -9.71 11.85 6.11
CA LYS A 147 -9.26 13.17 6.59
C LYS A 147 -8.16 13.05 7.65
N LEU A 148 -8.27 12.11 8.58
CA LEU A 148 -7.22 11.83 9.56
C LEU A 148 -5.91 11.40 8.88
N THR A 149 -5.99 10.52 7.87
CA THR A 149 -4.81 10.09 7.10
C THR A 149 -4.19 11.26 6.34
N ILE A 150 -5.00 12.12 5.73
CA ILE A 150 -4.55 13.37 5.10
C ILE A 150 -3.80 14.26 6.09
N GLU A 151 -4.38 14.53 7.27
CA GLU A 151 -3.77 15.38 8.30
C GLU A 151 -2.40 14.85 8.75
N ALA A 152 -2.29 13.53 8.93
CA ALA A 152 -1.05 12.89 9.32
C ALA A 152 0.03 13.02 8.25
N LEU A 153 -0.32 12.76 6.99
CA LEU A 153 0.61 12.85 5.85
C LEU A 153 1.07 14.30 5.62
N ASP A 154 0.16 15.27 5.69
CA ASP A 154 0.49 16.69 5.57
C ASP A 154 1.43 17.14 6.69
N SER A 155 1.17 16.70 7.93
CA SER A 155 2.02 17.02 9.08
C SER A 155 3.43 16.48 8.90
N VAL A 156 3.57 15.22 8.50
CA VAL A 156 4.88 14.61 8.23
C VAL A 156 5.61 15.35 7.11
N ALA A 157 4.90 15.68 6.02
CA ALA A 157 5.48 16.40 4.89
C ALA A 157 5.99 17.79 5.33
N ALA A 158 5.19 18.54 6.08
CA ALA A 158 5.55 19.86 6.58
C ALA A 158 6.73 19.83 7.55
N GLN A 159 6.75 18.87 8.49
CA GLN A 159 7.89 18.67 9.41
C GLN A 159 9.16 18.32 8.64
N THR A 160 9.07 17.44 7.65
CA THR A 160 10.23 17.04 6.82
C THR A 160 10.78 18.24 6.05
N ASP A 161 9.92 19.07 5.46
CA ASP A 161 10.34 20.29 4.77
C ASP A 161 11.04 21.28 5.72
N ASP A 162 10.52 21.47 6.95
CA ASP A 162 11.18 22.30 7.99
C ASP A 162 12.57 21.77 8.36
N PHE A 163 12.69 20.46 8.55
CA PHE A 163 13.97 19.83 8.90
C PHE A 163 15.01 19.99 7.81
N ILE A 164 14.61 19.86 6.54
CA ILE A 164 15.48 20.11 5.39
C ILE A 164 15.88 21.58 5.33
N ALA A 165 14.94 22.51 5.51
CA ALA A 165 15.22 23.94 5.51
C ALA A 165 16.20 24.35 6.63
N ARG A 166 16.16 23.65 7.77
CA ARG A 166 17.07 23.82 8.90
C ARG A 166 18.40 23.07 8.76
N GLY A 167 18.59 22.31 7.69
CA GLY A 167 19.84 21.60 7.40
C GLY A 167 20.09 20.38 8.30
N LEU A 168 19.04 19.74 8.81
CA LEU A 168 19.17 18.49 9.58
C LEU A 168 19.67 17.34 8.68
N SER A 169 20.29 16.33 9.29
CA SER A 169 20.53 15.04 8.63
C SER A 169 19.28 14.17 8.59
N LYS A 170 19.30 13.11 7.76
CA LYS A 170 18.22 12.11 7.71
C LYS A 170 17.94 11.49 9.07
N GLU A 171 18.98 11.16 9.82
CA GLU A 171 18.89 10.55 11.14
C GLU A 171 18.24 11.53 12.13
N GLN A 172 18.69 12.78 12.15
CA GLN A 172 18.14 13.83 13.02
C GLN A 172 16.66 14.13 12.71
N ALA A 173 16.31 14.22 11.42
CA ALA A 173 14.94 14.40 10.97
C ALA A 173 14.07 13.19 11.33
N GLY A 174 14.59 11.99 11.12
CA GLY A 174 13.93 10.73 11.48
C GLY A 174 13.66 10.62 12.98
N GLU A 175 14.57 11.09 13.84
CA GLU A 175 14.38 11.13 15.30
C GLU A 175 13.38 12.20 15.73
N GLN A 176 13.38 13.37 15.07
CA GLN A 176 12.55 14.53 15.43
C GLN A 176 11.13 14.50 14.84
N LEU A 177 10.85 13.65 13.85
CA LEU A 177 9.51 13.47 13.27
C LEU A 177 8.50 13.05 14.35
N ASP A 178 7.54 13.92 14.60
CA ASP A 178 6.53 13.76 15.65
C ASP A 178 5.19 13.28 15.09
N PHE A 179 4.70 12.19 15.68
CA PHE A 179 3.43 11.53 15.36
C PHE A 179 2.43 11.61 16.51
N SER A 180 2.81 12.19 17.65
CA SER A 180 2.06 12.14 18.92
C SER A 180 0.63 12.65 18.82
N ALA A 181 0.37 13.62 17.92
CA ALA A 181 -0.98 14.13 17.64
C ALA A 181 -1.91 13.09 17.00
N PHE A 182 -1.38 12.00 16.45
CA PHE A 182 -2.10 11.01 15.68
C PHE A 182 -2.12 9.62 16.33
N ASP A 183 -1.14 9.29 17.18
CA ASP A 183 -0.99 7.96 17.80
C ASP A 183 -2.32 7.46 18.37
N GLN A 184 -2.91 8.18 19.34
CA GLN A 184 -4.18 7.76 19.94
C GLN A 184 -5.36 7.77 18.95
N ARG A 185 -5.33 8.64 17.94
CA ARG A 185 -6.43 8.78 16.96
C ARG A 185 -6.45 7.61 15.97
N PHE A 186 -5.30 7.03 15.65
CA PHE A 186 -5.21 5.82 14.84
C PHE A 186 -5.38 4.54 15.64
N THR A 187 -4.84 4.50 16.87
CA THR A 187 -4.73 3.25 17.62
C THR A 187 -5.82 3.06 18.65
N GLY A 188 -6.54 4.13 19.01
CA GLY A 188 -7.51 4.11 20.10
C GLY A 188 -6.88 3.77 21.47
N GLY A 189 -5.55 3.77 21.57
CA GLY A 189 -4.81 3.27 22.73
C GLY A 189 -4.73 1.73 22.82
N ASP A 190 -5.19 1.00 21.80
CA ASP A 190 -5.03 -0.45 21.75
C ASP A 190 -3.58 -0.85 21.43
N LYS A 191 -3.00 -1.74 22.25
CA LYS A 191 -1.57 -2.10 22.15
C LYS A 191 -1.23 -2.86 20.88
N GLN A 192 -2.15 -3.69 20.39
CA GLN A 192 -1.91 -4.46 19.17
C GLN A 192 -1.95 -3.55 17.94
N THR A 193 -2.95 -2.68 17.87
CA THR A 193 -3.08 -1.66 16.83
C THR A 193 -1.91 -0.69 16.85
N GLU A 194 -1.43 -0.29 18.02
CA GLU A 194 -0.19 0.50 18.18
C GLU A 194 1.01 -0.23 17.56
N GLY A 195 1.17 -1.53 17.82
CA GLY A 195 2.23 -2.32 17.20
C GLY A 195 2.20 -2.29 15.67
N TYR A 196 1.02 -2.46 15.07
CA TYR A 196 0.85 -2.36 13.62
C TYR A 196 1.07 -0.94 13.10
N TYR A 197 0.51 0.06 13.76
CA TYR A 197 0.67 1.46 13.42
C TYR A 197 2.15 1.88 13.38
N GLN A 198 2.92 1.47 14.39
CA GLN A 198 4.37 1.70 14.41
C GLN A 198 5.08 0.97 13.28
N ALA A 199 4.72 -0.28 13.01
CA ALA A 199 5.39 -1.13 12.02
C ALA A 199 5.09 -0.75 10.56
N TYR A 200 3.86 -0.35 10.27
CA TYR A 200 3.37 -0.18 8.90
C TYR A 200 3.14 1.28 8.49
N PHE A 201 2.96 2.17 9.46
CA PHE A 201 2.79 3.59 9.20
C PHE A 201 4.01 4.40 9.66
N VAL A 202 4.26 4.49 10.96
CA VAL A 202 5.27 5.42 11.52
C VAL A 202 6.68 5.14 11.02
N LYS A 203 7.19 3.91 11.21
CA LYS A 203 8.57 3.58 10.83
C LYS A 203 8.81 3.68 9.32
N PRO A 204 7.94 3.13 8.44
CA PRO A 204 8.12 3.29 7.00
C PRO A 204 8.05 4.74 6.56
N LEU A 205 7.09 5.52 7.10
CA LEU A 205 6.85 6.90 6.70
C LEU A 205 8.00 7.83 7.10
N ARG A 206 8.67 7.60 8.24
CA ARG A 206 9.92 8.31 8.60
C ARG A 206 10.99 8.19 7.53
N SER A 207 11.15 6.98 6.97
CA SER A 207 12.14 6.73 5.92
C SER A 207 11.70 7.29 4.57
N SER A 208 10.44 7.08 4.19
CA SER A 208 9.93 7.47 2.88
C SER A 208 9.81 8.98 2.75
N ALA A 209 9.29 9.69 3.76
CA ALA A 209 9.13 11.15 3.69
C ALA A 209 10.44 11.88 3.35
N TRP A 210 11.55 11.49 3.99
CA TRP A 210 12.87 12.06 3.69
C TRP A 210 13.30 11.81 2.25
N ARG A 211 13.15 10.56 1.78
CA ARG A 211 13.49 10.15 0.40
C ARG A 211 12.67 10.93 -0.62
N ALA A 212 11.37 11.09 -0.37
CA ALA A 212 10.45 11.81 -1.25
C ALA A 212 10.85 13.28 -1.38
N ALA A 213 11.14 13.92 -0.25
CA ALA A 213 11.53 15.32 -0.22
C ALA A 213 12.85 15.60 -0.97
N HIS A 214 13.69 14.57 -1.16
CA HIS A 214 14.92 14.63 -1.97
C HIS A 214 14.73 14.15 -3.42
N GLY A 215 13.48 13.90 -3.84
CA GLY A 215 13.14 13.50 -5.20
C GLY A 215 13.49 12.05 -5.56
N GLU A 216 13.69 11.19 -4.56
CA GLU A 216 13.90 9.77 -4.83
C GLU A 216 12.61 9.12 -5.35
N VAL A 217 12.77 8.23 -6.34
CA VAL A 217 11.67 7.39 -6.84
C VAL A 217 11.30 6.36 -5.77
N MET A 218 10.01 6.33 -5.45
CA MET A 218 9.46 5.57 -4.33
C MET A 218 9.28 4.09 -4.65
N VAL A 219 8.61 3.81 -5.78
CA VAL A 219 8.38 2.47 -6.29
C VAL A 219 8.67 2.51 -7.78
N LYS A 220 9.80 1.95 -8.20
CA LYS A 220 10.11 1.87 -9.62
C LYS A 220 9.34 0.68 -10.20
N LEU A 221 8.23 0.93 -10.89
CA LEU A 221 7.61 -0.10 -11.72
C LEU A 221 8.61 -0.45 -12.83
N GLU A 222 9.09 -1.70 -12.87
CA GLU A 222 9.74 -2.22 -14.07
C GLU A 222 8.70 -2.23 -15.19
N ARG A 223 8.73 -1.21 -16.05
CA ARG A 223 7.91 -1.17 -17.26
C ARG A 223 8.55 -2.14 -18.24
N ASP A 224 7.98 -3.33 -18.37
CA ASP A 224 8.22 -4.13 -19.57
C ASP A 224 7.81 -3.28 -20.80
N PRO A 225 8.58 -3.34 -21.90
CA PRO A 225 8.21 -2.63 -23.12
C PRO A 225 6.80 -3.09 -23.56
N PRO A 226 5.98 -2.18 -24.09
CA PRO A 226 4.63 -2.53 -24.53
C PRO A 226 4.72 -3.71 -25.50
N ALA A 227 3.90 -4.75 -25.25
CA ALA A 227 3.73 -5.84 -26.19
C ALA A 227 3.38 -5.22 -27.54
N THR A 228 4.22 -5.43 -28.55
CA THR A 228 3.97 -4.97 -29.91
C THR A 228 2.59 -5.48 -30.32
N ALA A 229 1.67 -4.56 -30.59
CA ALA A 229 0.39 -4.91 -31.18
C ALA A 229 0.69 -5.65 -32.48
N GLU A 230 0.45 -6.96 -32.51
CA GLU A 230 0.37 -7.71 -33.75
C GLU A 230 -0.80 -7.11 -34.51
N THR A 231 -0.51 -6.19 -35.43
CA THR A 231 -1.45 -5.75 -36.43
C THR A 231 -1.76 -6.97 -37.29
N GLY A 232 -2.94 -7.57 -37.05
CA GLY A 232 -3.56 -8.49 -37.98
C GLY A 232 -3.80 -7.78 -39.30
N ALA A 233 -2.82 -7.86 -40.19
CA ALA A 233 -3.02 -7.61 -41.60
C ALA A 233 -3.63 -8.90 -42.18
N GLY A 234 -4.95 -8.85 -42.38
CA GLY A 234 -5.66 -9.87 -43.15
C GLY A 234 -5.06 -9.96 -44.55
N ASP A 235 -4.65 -11.16 -44.92
CA ASP A 235 -4.29 -11.48 -46.30
C ASP A 235 -5.54 -12.09 -46.95
N SER A 236 -6.34 -11.25 -47.60
CA SER A 236 -7.35 -11.68 -48.56
C SER A 236 -6.63 -12.19 -49.80
N LYS A 237 -6.59 -13.50 -50.01
CA LYS A 237 -6.32 -14.06 -51.33
C LYS A 237 -7.62 -14.52 -51.95
N ASP A 238 -8.05 -13.72 -52.92
CA ASP A 238 -8.77 -14.17 -54.09
C ASP A 238 -8.00 -15.31 -54.75
N GLU A 239 -8.61 -16.48 -54.95
CA GLU A 239 -8.34 -17.32 -56.11
C GLU A 239 -9.65 -17.93 -56.63
N HIS A 240 -10.00 -17.52 -57.85
CA HIS A 240 -10.94 -18.20 -58.73
C HIS A 240 -10.36 -19.55 -59.17
N GLY A 241 -11.21 -20.58 -59.14
CA GLY A 241 -10.97 -21.91 -59.72
C GLY A 241 -12.14 -22.84 -59.48
#